data_AF-A0A925XTF5-F1
#
_entry.id   AF-A0A925XTF5-F1
#
_cell.length_a   1.000
_cell.length_b   1.000
_cell.length_c   1.000
_cell.angle_alpha   90.00
_cell.angle_beta   90.00
_cell.angle_gamma   90.00
#
_symmetry.space_group_name_H-M   'P 1'
#
loop_
_entity.id
_entity.type
_entity.pdbx_description
1 polymer ?
#
loop_
_entity_poly.entity_id
_entity_poly.type
_entity_poly.pdbx_seq_one_letter_code
_entity_poly.pdbx_strand_id
1 'polypeptide(L)'
;MATQNRQEPQYHPQDPLPGDDALSAPVRSLGQLVGTLKAGGFRVLASPIVPVKVQRTFIQRIVYRYWDSRKPAAPGYCAIYLYQIASEGSLFGWLYSDRESGSSVPVFICYYLPGPLDAAQLDNILTCLHAGPVTLPDRRAAADSLENLRTPDLWSYRPVRPGVPILSTDTREYCLRTLAEGRLLDLFVPALPQMPAMPVPTPRPDETPTPGISPVVLLGVVATVALAGLLLLLSPGAPVDQTPLPPRPAAQTPLPPAPEASPSQVVPSPQSKSDPVTRSVPGLPTGVPISEVQVLLGQPTRSYGGYWPNTRAALYELDPNRITVAYLFDRDSNRVRQTEASFAQSIDLRVMRETLNGMSNEGMTRQIERGLSRVYKRDSSRYTFTSGLLEGVIERNSSDRIYMAVWEADLH
;
A
#
# COMPACT_ATOMS: atom_id res chain seq x y z
N MET A 1 -15.16 -42.57 -82.92
CA MET A 1 -14.57 -43.35 -81.83
C MET A 1 -13.62 -42.43 -81.08
N ALA A 2 -13.98 -42.11 -79.85
CA ALA A 2 -13.28 -41.15 -79.00
C ALA A 2 -12.06 -41.82 -78.35
N THR A 3 -10.90 -41.21 -78.50
CA THR A 3 -9.70 -41.52 -77.70
C THR A 3 -9.34 -40.32 -76.84
N GLN A 4 -9.20 -40.66 -75.57
CA GLN A 4 -9.03 -39.83 -74.39
C GLN A 4 -7.62 -39.25 -74.36
N ASN A 5 -7.49 -37.92 -74.39
CA ASN A 5 -6.24 -37.24 -74.03
C ASN A 5 -6.46 -36.55 -72.68
N ARG A 6 -5.90 -37.16 -71.64
CA ARG A 6 -5.89 -36.69 -70.26
C ARG A 6 -4.70 -35.74 -70.12
N GLN A 7 -4.94 -34.44 -70.17
CA GLN A 7 -3.96 -33.44 -69.77
C GLN A 7 -3.98 -33.34 -68.25
N GLU A 8 -2.86 -33.70 -67.61
CA GLU A 8 -2.59 -33.39 -66.22
C GLU A 8 -2.43 -31.87 -66.04
N PRO A 9 -2.96 -31.28 -64.97
CA PRO A 9 -2.66 -29.88 -64.65
C PRO A 9 -1.21 -29.76 -64.18
N GLN A 10 -0.43 -28.97 -64.92
CA GLN A 10 0.91 -28.54 -64.49
C GLN A 10 0.82 -27.80 -63.16
N TYR A 11 1.52 -28.32 -62.16
CA TYR A 11 1.72 -27.69 -60.87
C TYR A 11 2.72 -26.53 -61.05
N HIS A 12 2.26 -25.29 -61.01
CA HIS A 12 3.11 -24.11 -60.88
C HIS A 12 3.35 -23.86 -59.38
N PRO A 13 4.60 -23.96 -58.86
CA PRO A 13 4.88 -23.69 -57.46
C PRO A 13 5.19 -22.20 -57.28
N GLN A 14 4.20 -21.31 -57.42
CA GLN A 14 4.34 -19.91 -57.03
C GLN A 14 2.98 -19.34 -56.59
N ASP A 15 2.56 -19.70 -55.39
CA ASP A 15 1.81 -18.81 -54.51
C ASP A 15 2.39 -19.00 -53.11
N PRO A 16 3.00 -17.97 -52.49
CA PRO A 16 3.33 -18.04 -51.08
C PRO A 16 2.01 -18.18 -50.31
N LEU A 17 1.93 -19.20 -49.47
CA LEU A 17 0.98 -19.26 -48.36
C LEU A 17 0.97 -17.87 -47.67
N PRO A 18 -0.19 -17.36 -47.22
CA PRO A 18 -0.23 -16.12 -46.46
C PRO A 18 0.57 -16.34 -45.18
N GLY A 19 1.83 -15.91 -45.24
CA GLY A 19 2.74 -15.97 -44.12
C GLY A 19 2.20 -15.12 -42.99
N ASP A 20 2.23 -15.69 -41.79
CA ASP A 20 2.64 -15.19 -40.47
C ASP A 20 3.20 -13.75 -40.31
N ASP A 21 2.86 -12.80 -41.17
CA ASP A 21 3.15 -11.36 -41.01
C ASP A 21 2.05 -10.63 -40.21
N ALA A 22 1.25 -11.39 -39.45
CA ALA A 22 0.41 -10.82 -38.42
C ALA A 22 1.25 -10.60 -37.14
N LEU A 23 1.63 -9.34 -36.92
CA LEU A 23 2.08 -8.75 -35.64
C LEU A 23 3.58 -8.82 -35.29
N SER A 24 4.49 -8.55 -36.23
CA SER A 24 5.80 -7.99 -35.84
C SER A 24 5.65 -6.49 -35.58
N ALA A 25 5.17 -6.12 -34.38
CA ALA A 25 5.25 -4.74 -33.92
C ALA A 25 6.73 -4.28 -33.97
N PRO A 26 7.03 -3.05 -34.44
CA PRO A 26 8.40 -2.59 -34.56
C PRO A 26 9.09 -2.69 -33.19
N VAL A 27 10.27 -3.33 -33.16
CA VAL A 27 11.11 -3.41 -31.95
C VAL A 27 11.44 -1.99 -31.53
N ARG A 28 10.74 -1.49 -30.51
CA ARG A 28 10.99 -0.17 -29.95
C ARG A 28 12.26 -0.24 -29.09
N SER A 29 13.03 0.83 -29.09
CA SER A 29 14.19 0.93 -28.22
C SER A 29 13.85 1.82 -27.03
N LEU A 30 14.18 1.34 -25.84
CA LEU A 30 13.94 2.03 -24.58
C LEU A 30 15.24 2.69 -24.14
N GLY A 31 15.17 3.99 -23.82
CA GLY A 31 16.30 4.72 -23.27
C GLY A 31 16.55 4.34 -21.82
N GLN A 32 17.81 4.36 -21.39
CA GLN A 32 18.18 4.09 -19.99
C GLN A 32 18.79 5.33 -19.35
N LEU A 33 18.45 5.58 -18.09
CA LEU A 33 19.17 6.49 -17.21
C LEU A 33 19.47 5.82 -15.88
N VAL A 34 20.68 6.01 -15.36
CA VAL A 34 21.05 5.57 -14.01
C VAL A 34 21.62 6.74 -13.23
N GLY A 35 21.04 7.01 -12.07
CA GLY A 35 21.46 8.06 -11.15
C GLY A 35 22.03 7.48 -9.86
N THR A 36 23.20 7.95 -9.43
CA THR A 36 23.81 7.54 -8.15
C THR A 36 24.64 8.66 -7.54
N LEU A 37 24.79 8.65 -6.22
CA LEU A 37 25.77 9.50 -5.53
C LEU A 37 27.17 8.87 -5.63
N LYS A 38 28.19 9.67 -5.97
CA LYS A 38 29.62 9.33 -5.86
C LYS A 38 30.34 10.43 -5.06
N ALA A 39 31.61 10.24 -4.72
CA ALA A 39 32.41 11.19 -3.92
C ALA A 39 32.45 12.65 -4.46
N GLY A 40 32.11 12.87 -5.74
CA GLY A 40 31.99 14.19 -6.37
C GLY A 40 30.57 14.73 -6.56
N GLY A 41 29.55 14.09 -5.99
CA GLY A 41 28.13 14.47 -6.11
C GLY A 41 27.29 13.47 -6.90
N PHE A 42 26.07 13.88 -7.24
CA PHE A 42 25.11 13.05 -7.98
C PHE A 42 25.49 12.99 -9.46
N ARG A 43 25.68 11.78 -9.99
CA ARG A 43 25.98 11.53 -11.41
C ARG A 43 24.83 10.80 -12.07
N VAL A 44 24.46 11.24 -13.27
CA VAL A 44 23.53 10.54 -14.17
C VAL A 44 24.29 10.00 -15.36
N LEU A 45 24.11 8.72 -15.65
CA LEU A 45 24.49 8.08 -16.90
C LEU A 45 23.23 7.93 -17.74
N ALA A 46 23.31 8.20 -19.04
CA ALA A 46 22.17 8.09 -19.93
C ALA A 46 22.57 7.37 -21.22
N SER A 47 21.62 6.68 -21.84
CA SER A 47 21.82 6.10 -23.16
C SER A 47 21.65 7.17 -24.26
N PRO A 48 22.26 7.00 -25.44
CA PRO A 48 22.27 8.03 -26.49
C PRO A 48 20.89 8.47 -26.98
N ILE A 49 19.87 7.60 -26.86
CA ILE A 49 18.50 7.91 -27.28
C ILE A 49 17.79 8.86 -26.30
N VAL A 50 18.32 9.09 -25.10
CA VAL A 50 17.68 9.92 -24.07
C VAL A 50 18.06 11.40 -24.27
N PRO A 51 17.12 12.27 -24.65
CA PRO A 51 17.40 13.69 -24.86
C PRO A 51 17.86 14.38 -23.57
N VAL A 52 18.73 15.39 -23.69
CA VAL A 52 19.21 16.19 -22.54
C VAL A 52 18.05 16.80 -21.73
N LYS A 53 16.96 17.21 -22.39
CA LYS A 53 15.74 17.71 -21.72
C LYS A 53 15.15 16.65 -20.79
N VAL A 54 15.09 15.39 -21.24
CA VAL A 54 14.56 14.26 -20.45
C VAL A 54 15.48 13.95 -19.27
N GLN A 55 16.80 14.02 -19.44
CA GLN A 55 17.76 13.86 -18.34
C GLN A 55 17.56 14.93 -17.25
N ARG A 56 17.34 16.20 -17.64
CA ARG A 56 17.04 17.28 -16.69
C ARG A 56 15.70 17.05 -15.97
N THR A 57 14.66 16.63 -16.71
CA THR A 57 13.36 16.28 -16.12
C THR A 57 13.49 15.16 -15.09
N PHE A 58 14.26 14.11 -15.40
CA PHE A 58 14.55 13.03 -14.46
C PHE A 58 15.18 13.55 -13.16
N ILE A 59 16.21 14.40 -13.24
CA ILE A 59 16.85 14.99 -12.05
C ILE A 59 15.84 15.82 -11.23
N GLN A 60 15.09 16.70 -11.89
CA GLN A 60 14.21 17.66 -11.20
C GLN A 60 12.96 17.01 -10.61
N ARG A 61 12.32 16.10 -11.35
CA ARG A 61 11.01 15.54 -11.00
C ARG A 61 11.10 14.23 -10.22
N ILE A 62 12.18 13.48 -10.40
CA ILE A 62 12.38 12.19 -9.72
C ILE A 62 13.43 12.33 -8.62
N VAL A 63 14.66 12.70 -8.97
CA VAL A 63 15.78 12.66 -8.02
C VAL A 63 15.57 13.64 -6.87
N TYR A 64 15.39 14.93 -7.16
CA TYR A 64 15.23 15.95 -6.11
C TYR A 64 13.92 15.83 -5.31
N ARG A 65 12.91 15.14 -5.87
CA ARG A 65 11.64 14.94 -5.18
C ARG A 65 11.67 13.78 -4.21
N TYR A 66 12.37 12.70 -4.56
CA TYR A 66 12.29 11.43 -3.84
C TYR A 66 13.59 11.07 -3.10
N TRP A 67 14.62 11.90 -3.17
CA TRP A 67 15.84 11.74 -2.39
C TRP A 67 16.12 12.95 -1.51
N ASP A 68 16.28 12.68 -0.21
CA ASP A 68 16.80 13.63 0.76
C ASP A 68 18.12 13.10 1.35
N SER A 69 19.23 13.75 0.99
CA SER A 69 20.55 13.41 1.53
C SER A 69 20.68 13.59 3.04
N ARG A 70 19.81 14.40 3.67
CA ARG A 70 19.81 14.63 5.12
C ARG A 70 19.07 13.53 5.88
N LYS A 71 18.24 12.75 5.18
CA LYS A 71 17.45 11.65 5.75
C LYS A 71 17.51 10.44 4.80
N PRO A 72 18.68 9.80 4.68
CA PRO A 72 18.87 8.71 3.72
C PRO A 72 17.97 7.53 4.06
N ALA A 73 17.40 6.91 3.03
CA ALA A 73 16.52 5.76 3.20
C ALA A 73 17.28 4.57 3.79
N ALA A 74 16.64 3.76 4.63
CA ALA A 74 17.26 2.59 5.22
C ALA A 74 17.86 1.65 4.16
N PRO A 75 18.99 0.96 4.45
CA PRO A 75 19.50 -0.12 3.60
C PRO A 75 18.41 -1.10 3.16
N GLY A 76 18.39 -1.43 1.86
CA GLY A 76 17.39 -2.34 1.31
C GLY A 76 16.05 -1.69 1.00
N TYR A 77 15.91 -0.37 1.21
CA TYR A 77 14.77 0.39 0.68
C TYR A 77 14.69 0.24 -0.84
N CYS A 78 13.48 0.07 -1.34
CA CYS A 78 13.14 0.03 -2.74
C CYS A 78 11.88 0.88 -2.94
N ALA A 79 11.71 1.52 -4.09
CA ALA A 79 10.49 2.18 -4.51
C ALA A 79 10.40 2.12 -6.03
N ILE A 80 9.19 2.25 -6.57
CA ILE A 80 8.96 2.47 -8.01
C ILE A 80 8.46 3.87 -8.26
N TYR A 81 8.69 4.35 -9.48
CA TYR A 81 8.08 5.56 -9.98
C TYR A 81 7.67 5.41 -11.45
N LEU A 82 6.63 6.15 -11.84
CA LEU A 82 6.21 6.36 -13.22
C LEU A 82 5.76 7.82 -13.37
N TYR A 83 6.34 8.53 -14.32
CA TYR A 83 6.10 9.94 -14.57
C TYR A 83 5.96 10.21 -16.07
N GLN A 84 4.85 10.78 -16.49
CA GLN A 84 4.62 11.20 -17.88
C GLN A 84 5.11 12.62 -18.12
N ILE A 85 5.97 12.77 -19.14
CA ILE A 85 6.45 14.04 -19.67
C ILE A 85 5.46 14.52 -20.74
N ALA A 86 4.27 14.96 -20.31
CA ALA A 86 3.18 15.31 -21.22
C ALA A 86 2.94 14.18 -22.26
N SER A 87 2.79 14.53 -23.54
CA SER A 87 2.71 13.56 -24.65
C SER A 87 4.06 13.20 -25.27
N GLU A 88 5.18 13.72 -24.73
CA GLU A 88 6.52 13.54 -25.32
C GLU A 88 7.15 12.19 -24.94
N GLY A 89 6.80 11.64 -23.78
CA GLY A 89 7.34 10.36 -23.32
C GLY A 89 7.06 10.08 -21.85
N SER A 90 7.49 8.92 -21.39
CA SER A 90 7.31 8.46 -20.00
C SER A 90 8.65 8.04 -19.38
N LEU A 91 8.85 8.40 -18.12
CA LEU A 91 9.95 7.95 -17.28
C LEU A 91 9.40 6.95 -16.26
N PHE A 92 10.01 5.79 -16.14
CA PHE A 92 9.62 4.81 -15.12
C PHE A 92 10.81 4.03 -14.62
N GLY A 93 10.76 3.55 -13.39
CA GLY A 93 11.79 2.69 -12.86
C GLY A 93 11.80 2.62 -11.34
N TRP A 94 12.98 2.43 -10.76
CA TRP A 94 13.15 2.08 -9.37
C TRP A 94 14.13 3.01 -8.65
N LEU A 95 13.87 3.25 -7.38
CA LEU A 95 14.81 3.84 -6.43
C LEU A 95 15.19 2.78 -5.40
N TYR A 96 16.47 2.46 -5.33
CA TYR A 96 17.03 1.57 -4.33
C TYR A 96 17.93 2.32 -3.35
N SER A 97 18.05 1.81 -2.14
CA SER A 97 19.05 2.22 -1.15
C SER A 97 20.02 1.07 -0.91
N ASP A 98 21.24 1.23 -1.44
CA ASP A 98 22.31 0.25 -1.29
C ASP A 98 23.24 0.65 -0.14
N ARG A 99 23.92 -0.33 0.47
CA ARG A 99 25.00 -0.06 1.42
C ARG A 99 26.32 0.06 0.68
N GLU A 100 26.99 1.19 0.85
CA GLU A 100 28.34 1.41 0.37
C GLU A 100 29.16 2.05 1.49
N SER A 101 30.27 1.40 1.87
CA SER A 101 31.17 1.87 2.93
C SER A 101 30.47 2.26 4.24
N GLY A 102 29.42 1.51 4.62
CA GLY A 102 28.64 1.73 5.84
C GLY A 102 27.51 2.75 5.73
N SER A 103 27.43 3.51 4.63
CA SER A 103 26.38 4.50 4.36
C SER A 103 25.33 3.97 3.38
N SER A 104 24.10 4.49 3.48
CA SER A 104 23.08 4.29 2.45
C SER A 104 23.37 5.21 1.26
N VAL A 105 23.39 4.63 0.05
CA VAL A 105 23.59 5.33 -1.21
C VAL A 105 22.38 5.08 -2.12
N PRO A 106 21.75 6.14 -2.66
CA PRO A 106 20.61 5.99 -3.55
C PRO A 106 21.06 5.50 -4.91
N VAL A 107 20.25 4.63 -5.50
CA VAL A 107 20.39 4.16 -6.87
C VAL A 107 19.07 4.34 -7.57
N PHE A 108 19.05 5.23 -8.55
CA PHE A 108 17.92 5.40 -9.43
C PHE A 108 18.19 4.64 -10.72
N ILE A 109 17.30 3.72 -11.08
CA ILE A 109 17.29 3.04 -12.37
C ILE A 109 16.05 3.52 -13.09
N CYS A 110 16.21 4.18 -14.24
CA CYS A 110 15.14 4.77 -14.99
C CYS A 110 15.16 4.30 -16.44
N TYR A 111 13.98 4.03 -16.97
CA TYR A 111 13.74 3.81 -18.37
C TYR A 111 12.92 4.95 -18.96
N TYR A 112 13.24 5.30 -20.20
CA TYR A 112 12.57 6.33 -20.97
C TYR A 112 11.90 5.72 -22.19
N LEU A 113 10.56 5.82 -22.24
CA LEU A 113 9.74 5.43 -23.37
C LEU A 113 9.34 6.71 -24.15
N PRO A 114 9.82 6.92 -25.38
CA PRO A 114 9.44 8.07 -26.18
C PRO A 114 8.02 7.95 -26.73
N GLY A 115 7.32 9.08 -26.82
CA GLY A 115 6.00 9.20 -27.41
C GLY A 115 4.84 9.04 -26.42
N PRO A 116 3.59 9.13 -26.93
CA PRO A 116 2.40 9.00 -26.09
C PRO A 116 2.30 7.58 -25.53
N LEU A 117 1.85 7.50 -24.28
CA LEU A 117 1.61 6.24 -23.59
C LEU A 117 0.20 5.74 -23.91
N ASP A 118 0.08 4.50 -24.38
CA ASP A 118 -1.21 3.82 -24.51
C ASP A 118 -1.44 2.81 -23.37
N ALA A 119 -2.66 2.27 -23.28
CA ALA A 119 -3.05 1.37 -22.19
C ALA A 119 -2.24 0.07 -22.18
N ALA A 120 -1.87 -0.46 -23.35
CA ALA A 120 -1.06 -1.67 -23.44
C ALA A 120 0.37 -1.38 -22.95
N GLN A 121 0.99 -0.31 -23.42
CA GLN A 121 2.31 0.13 -22.96
C GLN A 121 2.33 0.40 -21.46
N LEU A 122 1.28 1.02 -20.93
CA LEU A 122 1.15 1.23 -19.48
C LEU A 122 1.12 -0.10 -18.73
N ASP A 123 0.34 -1.08 -19.20
CA ASP A 123 0.28 -2.39 -18.56
C ASP A 123 1.65 -3.10 -18.57
N ASN A 124 2.40 -2.98 -19.67
CA ASN A 124 3.76 -3.50 -19.80
C ASN A 124 4.71 -2.83 -18.81
N ILE A 125 4.63 -1.51 -18.68
CA ILE A 125 5.43 -0.74 -17.72
C ILE A 125 5.12 -1.20 -16.31
N LEU A 126 3.84 -1.33 -15.93
CA LEU A 126 3.45 -1.74 -14.59
C LEU A 126 3.92 -3.16 -14.27
N THR A 127 3.84 -4.08 -15.23
CA THR A 127 4.39 -5.43 -15.05
C THR A 127 5.91 -5.42 -14.89
N CYS A 128 6.60 -4.62 -15.70
CA CYS A 128 8.05 -4.43 -15.58
C CYS A 128 8.40 -3.90 -14.18
N LEU A 129 7.75 -2.83 -13.71
CA LEU A 129 7.95 -2.23 -12.38
C LEU A 129 7.72 -3.23 -11.23
N HIS A 130 6.73 -4.11 -11.38
CA HIS A 130 6.47 -5.20 -10.42
C HIS A 130 7.63 -6.20 -10.40
N ALA A 131 8.09 -6.65 -11.57
CA ALA A 131 9.12 -7.67 -11.70
C ALA A 131 10.51 -7.16 -11.27
N GLY A 132 10.91 -5.97 -11.73
CA GLY A 132 12.22 -5.36 -11.46
C GLY A 132 13.00 -4.98 -12.73
N PRO A 133 14.17 -4.35 -12.60
CA PRO A 133 14.97 -3.90 -13.73
C PRO A 133 15.45 -5.05 -14.61
N VAL A 134 15.53 -4.79 -15.91
CA VAL A 134 16.04 -5.74 -16.91
C VAL A 134 17.56 -5.89 -16.82
N THR A 135 18.26 -4.77 -16.59
CA THR A 135 19.71 -4.75 -16.43
C THR A 135 20.11 -3.77 -15.32
N LEU A 136 21.25 -4.05 -14.68
CA LEU A 136 21.86 -3.18 -13.69
C LEU A 136 23.19 -2.72 -14.29
N PRO A 137 23.29 -1.47 -14.76
CA PRO A 137 24.55 -0.96 -15.28
C PRO A 137 25.63 -1.02 -14.21
N ASP A 138 26.83 -1.45 -14.61
CA ASP A 138 27.96 -1.52 -13.68
C ASP A 138 28.31 -0.11 -13.17
N ARG A 139 28.06 0.09 -11.87
CA ARG A 139 28.28 1.37 -11.17
C ARG A 139 29.77 1.71 -11.02
N ARG A 140 30.64 0.70 -11.12
CA ARG A 140 32.10 0.80 -11.00
C ARG A 140 32.78 0.99 -12.35
N ALA A 141 32.16 0.54 -13.44
CA ALA A 141 32.67 0.74 -14.78
C ALA A 141 32.75 2.25 -15.10
N ALA A 142 33.86 2.65 -15.72
CA ALA A 142 34.11 4.01 -16.18
C ALA A 142 33.36 4.35 -17.49
N ALA A 143 32.37 3.53 -17.89
CA ALA A 143 31.62 3.77 -19.11
C ALA A 143 30.86 5.11 -19.01
N ASP A 144 31.08 5.97 -20.00
CA ASP A 144 30.50 7.31 -20.05
C ASP A 144 29.07 7.33 -20.64
N SER A 145 28.58 6.20 -21.16
CA SER A 145 27.23 6.08 -21.73
C SER A 145 26.63 4.68 -21.52
N LEU A 146 25.30 4.62 -21.39
CA LEU A 146 24.55 3.36 -21.31
C LEU A 146 24.12 2.86 -22.69
N GLU A 147 23.98 1.55 -22.85
CA GLU A 147 23.37 0.97 -24.04
C GLU A 147 21.85 1.15 -24.03
N ASN A 148 21.23 1.24 -25.21
CA ASN A 148 19.78 1.24 -25.31
C ASN A 148 19.22 -0.18 -25.13
N LEU A 149 18.08 -0.30 -24.45
CA LEU A 149 17.40 -1.60 -24.34
C LEU A 149 16.56 -1.84 -25.58
N ARG A 150 16.53 -3.09 -26.04
CA ARG A 150 15.58 -3.56 -27.05
C ARG A 150 14.38 -4.15 -26.31
N THR A 151 13.16 -3.78 -26.69
CA THR A 151 11.91 -4.17 -26.03
C THR A 151 11.47 -5.65 -26.04
N PRO A 152 12.03 -6.62 -26.82
CA PRO A 152 11.34 -7.91 -27.00
C PRO A 152 11.17 -8.81 -25.77
N ASP A 153 11.68 -8.47 -24.59
CA ASP A 153 11.71 -9.39 -23.45
C ASP A 153 11.13 -8.84 -22.14
N LEU A 154 10.24 -7.83 -22.15
CA LEU A 154 9.61 -7.31 -20.92
C LEU A 154 8.71 -8.32 -20.16
N TRP A 155 8.54 -9.54 -20.66
CA TRP A 155 7.66 -10.55 -20.09
C TRP A 155 8.34 -11.89 -19.79
N SER A 156 9.42 -12.19 -20.52
CA SER A 156 10.22 -13.42 -20.39
C SER A 156 11.60 -13.18 -19.78
N TYR A 157 11.97 -11.93 -19.51
CA TYR A 157 13.22 -11.63 -18.82
C TYR A 157 13.20 -12.08 -17.35
N ARG A 158 14.37 -12.43 -16.85
CA ARG A 158 14.61 -12.55 -15.42
C ARG A 158 15.11 -11.19 -14.90
N PRO A 159 14.43 -10.57 -13.93
CA PRO A 159 14.87 -9.30 -13.39
C PRO A 159 16.20 -9.48 -12.65
N VAL A 160 17.13 -8.54 -12.82
CA VAL A 160 18.44 -8.59 -12.15
C VAL A 160 18.36 -8.24 -10.67
N ARG A 161 17.26 -7.60 -10.26
CA ARG A 161 16.94 -7.26 -8.88
C ARG A 161 15.42 -7.29 -8.70
N PRO A 162 14.89 -7.65 -7.52
CA PRO A 162 13.46 -7.56 -7.28
C PRO A 162 12.92 -6.15 -7.50
N GLY A 163 11.78 -6.06 -8.20
CA GLY A 163 10.97 -4.85 -8.29
C GLY A 163 10.16 -4.62 -7.01
N VAL A 164 9.01 -3.96 -7.16
CA VAL A 164 8.08 -3.71 -6.05
C VAL A 164 6.86 -4.61 -6.24
N PRO A 165 6.77 -5.76 -5.52
CA PRO A 165 5.64 -6.70 -5.66
C PRO A 165 4.31 -6.13 -5.14
N ILE A 166 4.32 -4.91 -4.58
CA ILE A 166 3.18 -4.24 -3.92
C ILE A 166 2.32 -3.46 -4.92
N LEU A 167 2.60 -3.49 -6.23
CA LEU A 167 1.68 -2.91 -7.23
C LEU A 167 0.32 -3.62 -7.15
N SER A 168 -0.61 -3.04 -6.38
CA SER A 168 -1.95 -3.57 -6.19
C SER A 168 -2.75 -3.45 -7.48
N THR A 169 -3.78 -4.28 -7.61
CA THR A 169 -4.78 -4.14 -8.67
C THR A 169 -5.32 -2.72 -8.73
N ASP A 170 -5.54 -2.07 -7.59
CA ASP A 170 -6.03 -0.69 -7.50
C ASP A 170 -5.03 0.33 -8.06
N THR A 171 -3.72 0.12 -7.85
CA THR A 171 -2.70 1.00 -8.43
C THR A 171 -2.69 0.90 -9.96
N ARG A 172 -2.84 -0.32 -10.47
CA ARG A 172 -2.94 -0.59 -11.91
C ARG A 172 -4.21 0.03 -12.49
N GLU A 173 -5.35 -0.16 -11.84
CA GLU A 173 -6.65 0.37 -12.27
C GLU A 173 -6.68 1.90 -12.20
N TYR A 174 -6.09 2.50 -11.16
CA TYR A 174 -5.89 3.94 -11.05
C TYR A 174 -5.07 4.50 -12.22
N CYS A 175 -3.96 3.87 -12.57
CA CYS A 175 -3.12 4.30 -13.69
C CYS A 175 -3.88 4.21 -15.02
N LEU A 176 -4.56 3.08 -15.27
CA LEU A 176 -5.35 2.88 -16.49
C LEU A 176 -6.48 3.91 -16.63
N ARG A 177 -7.20 4.18 -15.54
CA ARG A 177 -8.26 5.20 -15.52
C ARG A 177 -7.70 6.60 -15.74
N THR A 178 -6.61 6.95 -15.07
CA THR A 178 -5.94 8.25 -15.23
C THR A 178 -5.52 8.47 -16.69
N LEU A 179 -4.99 7.42 -17.33
CA LEU A 179 -4.63 7.47 -18.75
C LEU A 179 -5.87 7.64 -19.65
N ALA A 180 -6.95 6.90 -19.37
CA ALA A 180 -8.20 6.99 -20.14
C ALA A 180 -8.87 8.37 -20.05
N GLU A 181 -8.70 9.07 -18.92
CA GLU A 181 -9.17 10.44 -18.72
C GLU A 181 -8.27 11.50 -19.41
N GLY A 182 -7.20 11.09 -20.10
CA GLY A 182 -6.24 12.00 -20.73
C GLY A 182 -5.38 12.77 -19.71
N ARG A 183 -5.32 12.31 -18.46
CA ARG A 183 -4.51 12.92 -17.40
C ARG A 183 -3.10 12.33 -17.39
N LEU A 184 -2.15 13.15 -16.96
CA LEU A 184 -0.76 12.72 -16.84
C LEU A 184 -0.54 11.86 -15.60
N LEU A 185 0.22 10.78 -15.77
CA LEU A 185 0.63 9.90 -14.68
C LEU A 185 1.80 10.48 -13.88
N ASP A 186 1.65 10.46 -12.56
CA ASP A 186 2.69 10.76 -11.56
C ASP A 186 2.50 9.79 -10.39
N LEU A 187 3.22 8.67 -10.46
CA LEU A 187 3.15 7.55 -9.52
C LEU A 187 4.48 7.43 -8.80
N PHE A 188 4.41 7.26 -7.48
CA PHE A 188 5.53 6.84 -6.64
C PHE A 188 5.01 5.87 -5.59
N VAL A 189 5.61 4.67 -5.51
CA VAL A 189 5.21 3.64 -4.55
C VAL A 189 6.45 3.09 -3.84
N PRO A 190 6.65 3.38 -2.55
CA PRO A 190 7.72 2.75 -1.78
C PRO A 190 7.42 1.27 -1.55
N ALA A 191 8.40 0.41 -1.80
CA ALA A 191 8.42 -0.94 -1.25
C ALA A 191 8.84 -0.85 0.22
N LEU A 192 8.02 -1.42 1.09
CA LEU A 192 8.41 -1.66 2.46
C LEU A 192 9.67 -2.56 2.46
N PRO A 193 10.69 -2.26 3.30
CA PRO A 193 11.90 -3.06 3.35
C PRO A 193 11.56 -4.54 3.54
N GLN A 194 11.96 -5.38 2.60
CA GLN A 194 11.86 -6.82 2.82
C GLN A 194 12.89 -7.16 3.91
N MET A 195 12.40 -7.70 5.03
CA MET A 195 13.31 -8.24 6.03
C MET A 195 14.21 -9.28 5.36
N PRO A 196 15.50 -9.38 5.73
CA PRO A 196 16.28 -10.56 5.41
C PRO A 196 15.47 -11.77 5.86
N ALA A 197 15.26 -12.72 4.95
CA ALA A 197 14.61 -13.98 5.26
C ALA A 197 15.26 -14.52 6.55
N MET A 198 14.45 -14.68 7.59
CA MET A 198 14.89 -15.41 8.79
C MET A 198 15.55 -16.70 8.29
N PRO A 199 16.75 -17.05 8.77
CA PRO A 199 17.34 -18.32 8.39
C PRO A 199 16.33 -19.40 8.75
N VAL A 200 15.83 -20.11 7.73
CA VAL A 200 15.06 -21.33 7.92
C VAL A 200 15.92 -22.18 8.86
N PRO A 201 15.41 -22.63 10.02
CA PRO A 201 16.17 -23.54 10.86
C PRO A 201 16.48 -24.76 10.01
N THR A 202 17.74 -24.93 9.62
CA THR A 202 18.21 -26.15 8.97
C THR A 202 17.87 -27.29 9.92
N PRO A 203 17.04 -28.28 9.54
CA PRO A 203 16.88 -29.47 10.37
C PRO A 203 18.27 -30.09 10.54
N ARG A 204 18.72 -30.20 11.79
CA ARG A 204 19.97 -30.90 12.10
C ARG A 204 19.85 -32.33 11.57
N PRO A 205 20.79 -32.83 10.75
CA PRO A 205 20.85 -34.23 10.41
C PRO A 205 21.39 -35.03 11.60
N ASP A 206 20.79 -36.19 11.80
CA ASP A 206 21.21 -37.32 12.65
C ASP A 206 21.22 -37.12 14.18
N GLU A 207 20.13 -37.54 14.81
CA GLU A 207 20.25 -38.44 15.97
C GLU A 207 19.54 -39.77 15.65
N THR A 208 20.35 -40.76 15.30
CA THR A 208 19.96 -42.16 15.14
C THR A 208 19.66 -42.76 16.52
N PRO A 209 18.58 -43.56 16.68
CA PRO A 209 18.21 -44.13 17.96
C PRO A 209 19.11 -45.32 18.30
N THR A 210 19.68 -45.36 19.50
CA THR A 210 20.35 -46.56 20.04
C THR A 210 19.66 -46.99 21.33
N PRO A 211 19.39 -48.30 21.54
CA PRO A 211 18.51 -48.77 22.60
C PRO A 211 19.25 -48.97 23.93
N GLY A 212 18.52 -48.68 25.02
CA GLY A 212 18.54 -49.41 26.30
C GLY A 212 19.85 -49.50 27.08
N ILE A 213 19.90 -48.81 28.22
CA ILE A 213 20.20 -49.39 29.56
C ILE A 213 19.59 -48.44 30.60
N SER A 214 18.91 -49.02 31.58
CA SER A 214 18.39 -48.41 32.80
C SER A 214 19.22 -48.96 33.99
N PRO A 215 19.08 -48.48 35.23
CA PRO A 215 19.16 -47.12 35.75
C PRO A 215 20.28 -46.99 36.81
N VAL A 216 20.80 -45.78 37.06
CA VAL A 216 21.50 -45.48 38.34
C VAL A 216 21.04 -44.13 38.87
N VAL A 217 20.58 -44.17 40.12
CA VAL A 217 20.10 -43.10 40.99
C VAL A 217 21.27 -42.27 41.52
N LEU A 218 21.19 -40.93 41.49
CA LEU A 218 21.63 -40.01 42.57
C LEU A 218 21.20 -38.57 42.23
N LEU A 219 20.15 -38.03 42.87
CA LEU A 219 20.12 -37.25 44.12
C LEU A 219 20.48 -35.75 43.96
N GLY A 220 19.45 -34.90 44.13
CA GLY A 220 19.52 -33.58 44.79
C GLY A 220 20.05 -32.40 43.98
N VAL A 221 19.20 -31.40 43.70
CA VAL A 221 19.07 -30.18 44.52
C VAL A 221 17.73 -29.52 44.18
N VAL A 222 16.89 -29.36 45.21
CA VAL A 222 15.67 -28.54 45.21
C VAL A 222 16.07 -27.13 45.65
N ALA A 223 15.71 -26.11 44.88
CA ALA A 223 15.76 -24.72 45.31
C ALA A 223 14.40 -24.06 45.04
N THR A 224 13.50 -24.24 46.01
CA THR A 224 12.32 -23.41 46.22
C THR A 224 12.74 -22.18 46.99
N VAL A 225 12.55 -20.99 46.41
CA VAL A 225 12.58 -19.73 47.17
C VAL A 225 11.18 -19.16 47.18
N ALA A 226 10.63 -19.13 48.39
CA ALA A 226 9.39 -18.51 48.78
C ALA A 226 9.47 -16.99 48.69
N LEU A 227 8.39 -16.34 48.26
CA LEU A 227 8.10 -14.98 48.67
C LEU A 227 6.70 -14.95 49.27
N ALA A 228 6.67 -14.88 50.60
CA ALA A 228 5.49 -14.67 51.40
C ALA A 228 5.30 -13.18 51.65
N GLY A 229 4.03 -12.73 51.55
CA GLY A 229 3.48 -11.60 52.30
C GLY A 229 3.76 -10.21 51.75
N LEU A 230 2.70 -9.44 51.46
CA LEU A 230 2.05 -8.67 52.52
C LEU A 230 0.71 -8.10 52.05
N LEU A 231 -0.24 -8.20 52.96
CA LEU A 231 -1.66 -7.89 52.88
C LEU A 231 -1.92 -6.40 53.16
N LEU A 232 -3.14 -5.95 52.78
CA LEU A 232 -3.91 -4.79 53.24
C LEU A 232 -3.77 -3.48 52.43
N LEU A 233 -4.87 -3.10 51.78
CA LEU A 233 -5.68 -1.95 52.17
C LEU A 233 -7.08 -2.09 51.54
N LEU A 234 -8.01 -2.71 52.27
CA LEU A 234 -9.45 -2.55 52.06
C LEU A 234 -9.87 -1.27 52.80
N SER A 235 -10.21 -0.22 52.06
CA SER A 235 -10.89 0.96 52.63
C SER A 235 -12.40 0.78 52.60
N PRO A 236 -13.11 1.05 53.70
CA PRO A 236 -14.56 1.00 53.79
C PRO A 236 -15.20 2.37 53.54
N GLY A 237 -16.46 2.37 53.10
CA GLY A 237 -17.34 3.53 53.09
C GLY A 237 -18.11 3.63 51.78
N ALA A 238 -19.41 3.87 51.73
CA ALA A 238 -20.48 3.99 52.71
C ALA A 238 -21.78 3.91 51.88
N PRO A 239 -22.96 3.66 52.48
CA PRO A 239 -24.19 3.45 51.73
C PRO A 239 -24.76 4.79 51.26
N VAL A 240 -25.08 4.95 49.98
CA VAL A 240 -25.90 6.07 49.51
C VAL A 240 -27.35 5.60 49.42
N ASP A 241 -28.00 5.80 50.56
CA ASP A 241 -29.31 6.42 50.75
C ASP A 241 -30.25 6.51 49.53
N GLN A 242 -31.35 5.76 49.61
CA GLN A 242 -32.52 5.91 48.77
C GLN A 242 -33.40 7.00 49.38
N THR A 243 -33.52 8.14 48.70
CA THR A 243 -34.55 9.16 49.01
C THR A 243 -35.66 9.10 47.96
N PRO A 244 -36.95 9.16 48.36
CA PRO A 244 -38.09 8.67 47.58
C PRO A 244 -38.60 9.67 46.53
N LEU A 245 -39.12 9.14 45.41
CA LEU A 245 -39.92 9.92 44.47
C LEU A 245 -41.28 10.33 45.09
N PRO A 246 -41.77 11.55 44.82
CA PRO A 246 -43.10 11.99 45.22
C PRO A 246 -44.24 11.35 44.39
N PRO A 247 -45.48 11.34 44.91
CA PRO A 247 -46.61 10.62 44.34
C PRO A 247 -47.32 11.34 43.17
N ARG A 248 -47.91 10.48 42.32
CA ARG A 248 -48.86 10.72 41.22
C ARG A 248 -50.10 11.52 41.66
N PRO A 249 -50.78 12.28 40.76
CA PRO A 249 -52.03 11.78 40.11
C PRO A 249 -52.21 12.28 38.65
N ALA A 250 -52.48 11.45 37.63
CA ALA A 250 -53.72 10.75 37.25
C ALA A 250 -54.79 11.62 36.52
N ALA A 251 -54.93 11.40 35.20
CA ALA A 251 -56.17 11.44 34.39
C ALA A 251 -55.80 11.05 32.93
N GLN A 252 -56.01 9.82 32.46
CA GLN A 252 -57.23 9.24 31.84
C GLN A 252 -57.59 9.88 30.48
N THR A 253 -57.25 9.28 29.31
CA THR A 253 -58.05 8.31 28.49
C THR A 253 -58.46 9.00 27.16
N PRO A 254 -58.78 8.36 25.99
CA PRO A 254 -58.78 6.94 25.55
C PRO A 254 -57.97 6.62 24.26
N LEU A 255 -57.67 5.33 24.09
CA LEU A 255 -57.33 4.66 22.82
C LEU A 255 -58.58 4.39 21.96
N PRO A 256 -58.47 4.46 20.62
CA PRO A 256 -59.31 3.70 19.69
C PRO A 256 -58.54 2.57 18.96
N PRO A 257 -59.25 1.63 18.32
CA PRO A 257 -58.91 0.20 18.34
C PRO A 257 -58.00 -0.28 17.20
N ALA A 258 -57.33 -1.39 17.49
CA ALA A 258 -56.71 -2.25 16.49
C ALA A 258 -57.76 -2.95 15.61
N PRO A 259 -57.55 -3.02 14.29
CA PRO A 259 -58.16 -4.03 13.44
C PRO A 259 -57.22 -5.21 13.22
N GLU A 260 -57.85 -6.37 13.11
CA GLU A 260 -57.30 -7.72 13.05
C GLU A 260 -56.42 -8.02 11.84
N ALA A 261 -55.62 -9.08 12.01
CA ALA A 261 -54.86 -9.75 10.97
C ALA A 261 -55.77 -10.40 9.91
N SER A 262 -55.36 -10.33 8.64
CA SER A 262 -55.63 -11.36 7.63
C SER A 262 -54.63 -11.30 6.46
N PRO A 263 -54.43 -12.41 5.73
CA PRO A 263 -53.12 -12.82 5.21
C PRO A 263 -52.84 -12.48 3.75
N SER A 264 -51.54 -12.39 3.44
CA SER A 264 -50.84 -12.65 2.17
C SER A 264 -51.54 -12.33 0.84
N GLN A 265 -51.00 -11.33 0.14
CA GLN A 265 -50.78 -11.44 -1.31
C GLN A 265 -49.33 -11.06 -1.65
N VAL A 266 -48.62 -12.06 -2.16
CA VAL A 266 -47.29 -11.96 -2.77
C VAL A 266 -47.47 -11.37 -4.16
N VAL A 267 -46.91 -10.19 -4.41
CA VAL A 267 -46.64 -9.68 -5.75
C VAL A 267 -45.20 -9.14 -5.75
N PRO A 268 -44.30 -9.66 -6.60
CA PRO A 268 -42.90 -9.24 -6.60
C PRO A 268 -42.78 -7.87 -7.27
N SER A 269 -42.50 -6.84 -6.47
CA SER A 269 -42.11 -5.51 -7.00
C SER A 269 -40.61 -5.45 -7.26
N PRO A 270 -40.18 -4.82 -8.36
CA PRO A 270 -38.81 -4.84 -8.85
C PRO A 270 -37.86 -4.12 -7.89
N GLN A 271 -36.69 -4.74 -7.73
CA GLN A 271 -35.57 -4.37 -6.87
C GLN A 271 -35.43 -2.84 -6.72
N SER A 272 -35.81 -2.38 -5.53
CA SER A 272 -35.42 -1.06 -5.05
C SER A 272 -33.90 -1.00 -5.03
N LYS A 273 -33.35 -0.04 -5.77
CA LYS A 273 -31.97 0.43 -5.62
C LYS A 273 -31.72 0.63 -4.14
N SER A 274 -30.78 -0.14 -3.58
CA SER A 274 -30.31 0.06 -2.22
C SER A 274 -29.73 1.46 -2.09
N ASP A 275 -30.38 2.32 -1.31
CA ASP A 275 -29.75 3.51 -0.76
C ASP A 275 -28.43 3.11 -0.06
N PRO A 276 -27.35 3.91 -0.19
CA PRO A 276 -26.08 3.58 0.43
C PRO A 276 -26.26 3.71 1.95
N VAL A 277 -26.30 2.57 2.63
CA VAL A 277 -26.19 2.49 4.09
C VAL A 277 -25.02 3.36 4.53
N THR A 278 -25.31 4.38 5.33
CA THR A 278 -24.34 5.22 6.04
C THR A 278 -23.58 4.34 7.04
N ARG A 279 -22.65 3.52 6.54
CA ARG A 279 -21.78 2.70 7.40
C ARG A 279 -20.89 3.65 8.19
N SER A 280 -21.12 3.72 9.49
CA SER A 280 -20.22 4.41 10.41
C SER A 280 -18.84 3.76 10.32
N VAL A 281 -17.80 4.58 10.12
CA VAL A 281 -16.42 4.13 10.03
C VAL A 281 -15.76 4.40 11.38
N PRO A 282 -15.37 3.35 12.12
CA PRO A 282 -14.82 3.54 13.45
C PRO A 282 -13.45 4.20 13.36
N GLY A 283 -13.32 5.37 13.98
CA GLY A 283 -12.03 5.99 14.23
C GLY A 283 -11.54 5.57 15.60
N LEU A 284 -10.77 4.49 15.70
CA LEU A 284 -10.24 4.08 17.00
C LEU A 284 -9.03 4.93 17.38
N PRO A 285 -8.96 5.45 18.61
CA PRO A 285 -7.83 6.26 19.06
C PRO A 285 -6.58 5.41 19.31
N THR A 286 -5.46 6.09 19.58
CA THR A 286 -4.25 5.43 20.09
C THR A 286 -4.50 4.86 21.49
N GLY A 287 -3.65 3.93 21.92
CA GLY A 287 -3.78 3.18 23.17
C GLY A 287 -4.75 2.00 23.11
N VAL A 288 -5.64 1.90 22.11
CA VAL A 288 -6.59 0.78 21.95
C VAL A 288 -5.83 -0.55 21.75
N PRO A 289 -6.17 -1.64 22.46
CA PRO A 289 -5.51 -2.93 22.27
C PRO A 289 -5.93 -3.60 20.95
N ILE A 290 -5.02 -4.34 20.31
CA ILE A 290 -5.31 -5.04 19.05
C ILE A 290 -6.53 -5.97 19.12
N SER A 291 -6.78 -6.59 20.27
CA SER A 291 -7.93 -7.46 20.47
C SER A 291 -9.26 -6.71 20.30
N GLU A 292 -9.33 -5.46 20.75
CA GLU A 292 -10.53 -4.63 20.62
C GLU A 292 -10.74 -4.18 19.17
N VAL A 293 -9.65 -3.82 18.48
CA VAL A 293 -9.70 -3.54 17.03
C VAL A 293 -10.25 -4.76 16.27
N GLN A 294 -9.78 -5.97 16.61
CA GLN A 294 -10.22 -7.20 15.97
C GLN A 294 -11.66 -7.60 16.32
N VAL A 295 -12.13 -7.30 17.53
CA VAL A 295 -13.54 -7.48 17.89
C VAL A 295 -14.44 -6.59 17.04
N LEU A 296 -14.01 -5.34 16.80
CA LEU A 296 -14.83 -4.38 16.05
C LEU A 296 -14.77 -4.59 14.54
N LEU A 297 -13.59 -4.90 13.99
CA LEU A 297 -13.33 -4.92 12.56
C LEU A 297 -13.08 -6.32 11.98
N GLY A 298 -12.98 -7.34 12.84
CA GLY A 298 -12.59 -8.68 12.44
C GLY A 298 -11.08 -8.80 12.19
N GLN A 299 -10.72 -9.76 11.33
CA GLN A 299 -9.33 -9.95 10.94
C GLN A 299 -8.91 -8.90 9.89
N PRO A 300 -7.68 -8.39 9.95
CA PRO A 300 -7.22 -7.43 8.97
C PRO A 300 -7.13 -8.04 7.58
N THR A 301 -7.45 -7.24 6.57
CA THR A 301 -7.26 -7.59 5.15
C THR A 301 -5.78 -7.89 4.88
N ARG A 302 -4.87 -7.13 5.50
CA ARG A 302 -3.41 -7.34 5.41
C ARG A 302 -2.72 -6.97 6.72
N SER A 303 -1.63 -7.66 7.04
CA SER A 303 -0.74 -7.31 8.15
C SER A 303 0.71 -7.24 7.66
N TYR A 304 1.49 -6.29 8.18
CA TYR A 304 2.90 -6.08 7.80
C TYR A 304 3.69 -5.42 8.94
N GLY A 305 5.02 -5.30 8.79
CA GLY A 305 5.82 -4.49 9.71
C GLY A 305 5.41 -3.01 9.60
N GLY A 306 5.24 -2.32 10.72
CA GLY A 306 4.83 -0.92 10.70
C GLY A 306 5.97 0.00 10.25
N TYR A 307 5.62 1.24 9.90
CA TYR A 307 6.58 2.23 9.40
C TYR A 307 7.64 2.59 10.46
N TRP A 308 7.23 2.62 11.74
CA TRP A 308 8.10 2.96 12.87
C TRP A 308 8.80 1.74 13.47
N PRO A 309 10.01 1.91 14.05
CA PRO A 309 10.64 0.86 14.84
C PRO A 309 9.69 0.32 15.90
N ASN A 310 9.77 -0.99 16.17
CA ASN A 310 8.90 -1.70 17.11
C ASN A 310 7.39 -1.67 16.81
N THR A 311 6.96 -1.35 15.58
CA THR A 311 5.53 -1.41 15.22
C THR A 311 5.18 -2.55 14.26
N ARG A 312 3.92 -2.95 14.25
CA ARG A 312 3.29 -3.77 13.20
C ARG A 312 2.03 -3.06 12.71
N ALA A 313 1.76 -3.11 11.42
CA ALA A 313 0.60 -2.49 10.82
C ALA A 313 -0.46 -3.53 10.46
N ALA A 314 -1.73 -3.18 10.65
CA ALA A 314 -2.87 -3.95 10.17
C ALA A 314 -3.78 -3.03 9.34
N LEU A 315 -4.08 -3.45 8.12
CA LEU A 315 -4.91 -2.73 7.16
C LEU A 315 -6.27 -3.44 7.03
N TYR A 316 -7.33 -2.65 7.05
CA TYR A 316 -8.71 -3.09 6.88
C TYR A 316 -9.35 -2.34 5.72
N GLU A 317 -9.92 -3.08 4.77
CA GLU A 317 -10.72 -2.54 3.67
C GLU A 317 -12.20 -2.68 4.00
N LEU A 318 -12.81 -1.59 4.48
CA LEU A 318 -14.18 -1.59 4.99
C LEU A 318 -15.23 -1.41 3.89
N ASP A 319 -14.88 -0.64 2.87
CA ASP A 319 -15.64 -0.49 1.64
C ASP A 319 -14.65 -0.46 0.48
N PRO A 320 -14.61 -1.51 -0.36
CA PRO A 320 -13.61 -1.63 -1.41
C PRO A 320 -13.47 -0.37 -2.25
N ASN A 321 -12.24 0.06 -2.46
CA ASN A 321 -11.90 1.30 -3.18
C ASN A 321 -12.42 2.62 -2.60
N ARG A 322 -13.17 2.60 -1.49
CA ARG A 322 -13.81 3.79 -0.93
C ARG A 322 -13.36 4.12 0.48
N ILE A 323 -13.15 3.11 1.33
CA ILE A 323 -12.84 3.29 2.75
C ILE A 323 -11.83 2.25 3.18
N THR A 324 -10.66 2.71 3.58
CA THR A 324 -9.64 1.89 4.25
C THR A 324 -9.28 2.51 5.58
N VAL A 325 -9.06 1.67 6.59
CA VAL A 325 -8.48 2.08 7.87
C VAL A 325 -7.25 1.23 8.16
N ALA A 326 -6.24 1.82 8.78
CA ALA A 326 -5.04 1.11 9.18
C ALA A 326 -4.64 1.50 10.60
N TYR A 327 -3.99 0.57 11.28
CA TYR A 327 -3.52 0.75 12.64
C TYR A 327 -2.09 0.26 12.75
N LEU A 328 -1.21 1.05 13.32
CA LEU A 328 0.13 0.62 13.72
C LEU A 328 0.09 0.32 15.21
N PHE A 329 0.44 -0.90 15.58
CA PHE A 329 0.51 -1.40 16.94
C PHE A 329 1.96 -1.46 17.40
N ASP A 330 2.22 -1.00 18.62
CA ASP A 330 3.47 -1.30 19.31
C ASP A 330 3.57 -2.81 19.58
N ARG A 331 4.72 -3.41 19.31
CA ARG A 331 4.91 -4.87 19.38
C ARG A 331 4.95 -5.40 20.80
N ASP A 332 5.38 -4.58 21.76
CA ASP A 332 5.52 -5.01 23.15
C ASP A 332 4.16 -4.97 23.87
N SER A 333 3.47 -3.83 23.77
CA SER A 333 2.19 -3.57 24.43
C SER A 333 0.97 -4.06 23.62
N ASN A 334 1.13 -4.33 22.32
CA ASN A 334 0.04 -4.65 21.39
C ASN A 334 -1.07 -3.58 21.32
N ARG A 335 -0.73 -2.32 21.58
CA ARG A 335 -1.66 -1.17 21.54
C ARG A 335 -1.40 -0.30 20.32
N VAL A 336 -2.47 0.32 19.81
CA VAL A 336 -2.40 1.27 18.69
C VAL A 336 -1.52 2.45 19.09
N ARG A 337 -0.48 2.75 18.30
CA ARG A 337 0.34 3.98 18.42
C ARG A 337 0.02 4.99 17.34
N GLN A 338 -0.53 4.52 16.21
CA GLN A 338 -0.99 5.35 15.10
C GLN A 338 -2.23 4.74 14.47
N THR A 339 -3.21 5.59 14.19
CA THR A 339 -4.45 5.26 13.50
C THR A 339 -4.51 6.05 12.20
N GLU A 340 -4.98 5.40 11.15
CA GLU A 340 -5.06 5.96 9.80
C GLU A 340 -6.40 5.63 9.16
N ALA A 341 -6.89 6.56 8.35
CA ALA A 341 -8.08 6.36 7.53
C ALA A 341 -7.90 7.02 6.17
N SER A 342 -8.29 6.33 5.10
CA SER A 342 -8.30 6.88 3.75
C SER A 342 -9.66 6.72 3.10
N PHE A 343 -10.21 7.83 2.63
CA PHE A 343 -11.54 7.91 2.05
C PHE A 343 -11.49 8.37 0.60
N ALA A 344 -12.31 7.75 -0.26
CA ALA A 344 -12.61 8.33 -1.57
C ALA A 344 -13.34 9.68 -1.39
N GLN A 345 -13.14 10.60 -2.34
CA GLN A 345 -13.77 11.93 -2.32
C GLN A 345 -15.31 11.87 -2.29
N SER A 346 -15.90 10.77 -2.76
CA SER A 346 -17.35 10.53 -2.75
C SER A 346 -17.92 10.20 -1.38
N ILE A 347 -17.09 9.98 -0.35
CA ILE A 347 -17.57 9.77 1.00
C ILE A 347 -17.99 11.11 1.61
N ASP A 348 -19.08 11.09 2.37
CA ASP A 348 -19.62 12.27 3.02
C ASP A 348 -18.63 12.83 4.06
N LEU A 349 -18.45 14.15 4.05
CA LEU A 349 -17.54 14.85 4.96
C LEU A 349 -17.89 14.60 6.45
N ARG A 350 -19.16 14.37 6.77
CA ARG A 350 -19.62 14.03 8.12
C ARG A 350 -19.01 12.71 8.58
N VAL A 351 -18.99 11.67 7.73
CA VAL A 351 -18.36 10.38 8.07
C VAL A 351 -16.88 10.58 8.37
N MET A 352 -16.17 11.34 7.53
CA MET A 352 -14.74 11.64 7.77
C MET A 352 -14.52 12.40 9.07
N ARG A 353 -15.41 13.35 9.41
CA ARG A 353 -15.34 14.11 10.68
C ARG A 353 -15.55 13.20 11.88
N GLU A 354 -16.57 12.34 11.84
CA GLU A 354 -16.88 11.39 12.91
C GLU A 354 -15.71 10.41 13.12
N THR A 355 -15.12 9.90 12.04
CA THR A 355 -13.91 9.05 12.13
C THR A 355 -12.73 9.82 12.72
N LEU A 356 -12.40 11.02 12.22
CA LEU A 356 -11.26 11.78 12.74
C LEU A 356 -11.45 12.19 14.21
N ASN A 357 -12.69 12.44 14.63
CA ASN A 357 -13.01 12.71 16.03
C ASN A 357 -12.71 11.50 16.90
N GLY A 358 -13.11 10.31 16.49
CA GLY A 358 -12.76 9.07 17.20
C GLY A 358 -11.25 8.82 17.25
N MET A 359 -10.55 9.00 16.11
CA MET A 359 -9.08 8.85 16.03
C MET A 359 -8.34 9.78 16.99
N SER A 360 -8.90 10.96 17.24
CA SER A 360 -8.32 11.99 18.10
C SER A 360 -8.73 11.83 19.58
N ASN A 361 -9.25 10.67 19.97
CA ASN A 361 -9.79 10.39 21.31
C ASN A 361 -10.82 11.46 21.75
N GLU A 362 -11.74 11.80 20.84
CA GLU A 362 -12.76 12.87 20.98
C GLU A 362 -12.17 14.30 21.13
N GLY A 363 -10.86 14.47 20.94
CA GLY A 363 -10.13 15.73 21.00
C GLY A 363 -10.20 16.58 19.72
N MET A 364 -11.23 16.44 18.90
CA MET A 364 -11.39 17.20 17.66
C MET A 364 -11.62 18.68 17.97
N THR A 365 -10.65 19.53 17.62
CA THR A 365 -10.80 20.98 17.77
C THR A 365 -11.40 21.60 16.51
N ARG A 366 -12.00 22.80 16.66
CA ARG A 366 -12.46 23.61 15.52
C ARG A 366 -11.37 23.90 14.48
N GLN A 367 -10.09 23.84 14.87
CA GLN A 367 -8.99 24.03 13.92
C GLN A 367 -8.78 22.78 13.06
N ILE A 368 -8.83 21.59 13.67
CA ILE A 368 -8.72 20.30 12.99
C ILE A 368 -9.90 20.11 12.03
N GLU A 369 -11.13 20.41 12.46
CA GLU A 369 -12.32 20.37 11.60
C GLU A 369 -12.20 21.29 10.37
N ARG A 370 -11.68 22.51 10.56
CA ARG A 370 -11.43 23.44 9.46
C ARG A 370 -10.33 22.91 8.54
N GLY A 371 -9.28 22.30 9.08
CA GLY A 371 -8.24 21.61 8.32
C GLY A 371 -8.83 20.54 7.41
N LEU A 372 -9.65 19.63 7.97
CA LEU A 372 -10.36 18.60 7.22
C LEU A 372 -11.24 19.21 6.13
N SER A 373 -12.05 20.21 6.46
CA SER A 373 -12.94 20.84 5.49
C SER A 373 -12.18 21.51 4.35
N ARG A 374 -11.02 22.12 4.60
CA ARG A 374 -10.20 22.75 3.56
C ARG A 374 -9.59 21.72 2.63
N VAL A 375 -9.06 20.61 3.18
CA VAL A 375 -8.52 19.52 2.36
C VAL A 375 -9.63 18.85 1.54
N TYR A 376 -10.79 18.62 2.15
CA TYR A 376 -11.96 18.07 1.47
C TYR A 376 -12.46 18.95 0.32
N LYS A 377 -12.48 20.28 0.50
CA LYS A 377 -12.90 21.25 -0.51
C LYS A 377 -11.83 21.62 -1.54
N ARG A 378 -10.61 21.07 -1.40
CA ARG A 378 -9.44 21.38 -2.23
C ARG A 378 -8.88 22.80 -2.05
N ASP A 379 -9.22 23.46 -0.95
CA ASP A 379 -8.64 24.76 -0.53
C ASP A 379 -7.23 24.61 0.07
N SER A 380 -6.83 23.37 0.36
CA SER A 380 -5.47 22.97 0.74
C SER A 380 -5.25 21.52 0.30
N SER A 381 -4.02 21.15 -0.03
CA SER A 381 -3.66 19.74 -0.26
C SER A 381 -3.31 19.01 1.03
N ARG A 382 -2.96 19.74 2.09
CA ARG A 382 -2.47 19.18 3.36
C ARG A 382 -2.77 20.10 4.55
N TYR A 383 -2.94 19.49 5.72
CA TYR A 383 -3.07 20.14 7.01
C TYR A 383 -2.41 19.25 8.07
N THR A 384 -1.54 19.81 8.91
CA THR A 384 -0.89 19.11 10.03
C THR A 384 -1.29 19.76 11.33
N PHE A 385 -1.37 18.98 12.40
CA PHE A 385 -1.74 19.49 13.72
C PHE A 385 -1.06 18.73 14.85
N THR A 386 -1.04 19.37 16.01
CA THR A 386 -0.67 18.80 17.31
C THR A 386 -1.84 19.01 18.26
N SER A 387 -2.13 18.02 19.10
CA SER A 387 -3.20 18.08 20.11
C SER A 387 -2.78 17.27 21.34
N GLY A 388 -2.25 17.96 22.35
CA GLY A 388 -1.69 17.31 23.54
C GLY A 388 -0.50 16.42 23.18
N LEU A 389 -0.63 15.11 23.44
CA LEU A 389 0.37 14.08 23.13
C LEU A 389 0.21 13.48 21.73
N LEU A 390 -0.70 14.01 20.91
CA LEU A 390 -0.96 13.51 19.58
C LEU A 390 -0.47 14.50 18.51
N GLU A 391 -0.01 13.93 17.42
CA GLU A 391 0.25 14.61 16.16
C GLU A 391 -0.67 14.04 15.08
N GLY A 392 -0.91 14.81 14.03
CA GLY A 392 -1.73 14.33 12.94
C GLY A 392 -1.52 15.06 11.62
N VAL A 393 -1.94 14.38 10.55
CA VAL A 393 -1.99 14.92 9.19
C VAL A 393 -3.32 14.60 8.55
N ILE A 394 -3.81 15.53 7.76
CA ILE A 394 -4.90 15.37 6.82
C ILE A 394 -4.35 15.80 5.47
N GLU A 395 -4.39 14.93 4.48
CA GLU A 395 -3.91 15.25 3.14
C GLU A 395 -4.76 14.61 2.06
N ARG A 396 -4.75 15.26 0.91
CA ARG A 396 -5.25 14.69 -0.33
C ARG A 396 -4.08 14.01 -1.01
N ASN A 397 -4.14 12.68 -1.12
CA ASN A 397 -3.07 11.93 -1.77
C ASN A 397 -3.18 11.99 -3.31
N SER A 398 -2.21 11.40 -4.01
CA SER A 398 -2.16 11.39 -5.47
C SER A 398 -3.38 10.71 -6.13
N SER A 399 -4.07 9.81 -5.42
CA SER A 399 -5.28 9.12 -5.88
C SER A 399 -6.58 9.90 -5.60
N ASP A 400 -6.48 11.19 -5.27
CA ASP A 400 -7.60 12.07 -4.89
C ASP A 400 -8.38 11.60 -3.63
N ARG A 401 -7.78 10.72 -2.82
CA ARG A 401 -8.35 10.26 -1.55
C ARG A 401 -7.97 11.22 -0.43
N ILE A 402 -8.86 11.37 0.54
CA ILE A 402 -8.58 12.06 1.79
C ILE A 402 -7.94 11.05 2.74
N TYR A 403 -6.64 11.21 2.97
CA TYR A 403 -5.88 10.47 3.97
C TYR A 403 -5.83 11.27 5.28
N MET A 404 -6.06 10.59 6.39
CA MET A 404 -5.97 11.12 7.74
C MET A 404 -5.15 10.15 8.57
N ALA A 405 -4.18 10.67 9.32
CA ALA A 405 -3.43 9.89 10.30
C ALA A 405 -3.27 10.68 11.59
N VAL A 406 -3.37 9.97 12.72
CA VAL A 406 -3.16 10.49 14.07
C VAL A 406 -2.24 9.52 14.80
N TRP A 407 -1.19 10.03 15.42
CA TRP A 407 -0.18 9.23 16.12
C TRP A 407 0.27 9.88 17.42
N GLU A 408 0.83 9.07 18.31
CA GLU A 408 1.48 9.57 19.53
C GLU A 408 2.77 10.31 19.19
N ALA A 409 3.00 11.48 19.80
CA ALA A 409 4.09 12.38 19.46
C ALA A 409 5.49 11.77 19.67
N ASP A 410 5.61 10.74 20.50
CA ASP A 410 6.87 10.02 20.78
C ASP A 410 7.10 8.80 19.87
N LEU A 411 6.25 8.59 18.86
CA LEU A 411 6.34 7.44 17.96
C LEU A 411 7.52 7.50 16.98
N HIS A 412 8.14 8.67 16.79
CA HIS A 412 9.10 8.94 15.71
C HIS A 412 10.54 9.21 16.15
#